data_AF-A0A7V2HLD0-F1
#
_entry.id   AF-A0A7V2HLD0-F1
#
_cell.length_a   1.000
_cell.length_b   1.000
_cell.length_c   1.000
_cell.angle_alpha   90.00
_cell.angle_beta   90.00
_cell.angle_gamma   90.00
#
_symmetry.space_group_name_H-M   'P 1'
#
loop_
_entity.id
_entity.type
_entity.pdbx_description
1 polymer ?
#
loop_
_entity_poly.entity_id
_entity_poly.type
_entity_poly.pdbx_seq_one_letter_code
_entity_poly.pdbx_strand_id
1 'polypeptide(L)'
;MLRALCILTPFALSAQIGLTPGWDVQKSIDGLMAQARRMAAMVDEIKAASWIEKGAPEAYAEQAKSVKVEVQYLTRATSELVKNPDRMGVALDTYLHLQTIETLLESLSEGVRKYQNPALADLIEGMVAENENHRARLRDYLRELVANKEVELKVMNEEAQRCRGFLIRQPPPAPPVKKK
;
A
#
# COMPACT_ATOMS: atom_id res chain seq x y z
N MET A 1 -44.94 -12.20 43.48
CA MET A 1 -43.52 -11.82 43.54
C MET A 1 -42.69 -12.95 42.94
N LEU A 2 -42.12 -12.79 41.75
CA LEU A 2 -40.90 -13.49 41.32
C LEU A 2 -40.36 -12.74 40.08
N ARG A 3 -39.27 -12.00 40.28
CA ARG A 3 -38.54 -11.26 39.24
C ARG A 3 -37.69 -12.27 38.46
N ALA A 4 -37.97 -12.44 37.17
CA ALA A 4 -37.05 -13.10 36.25
C ALA A 4 -36.00 -12.09 35.79
N LEU A 5 -34.75 -12.35 36.14
CA LEU A 5 -33.57 -11.52 35.93
C LEU A 5 -33.19 -11.57 34.44
N CYS A 6 -33.36 -10.45 33.71
CA CYS A 6 -32.80 -10.26 32.37
C CYS A 6 -31.27 -10.27 32.48
N ILE A 7 -30.62 -11.34 32.02
CA ILE A 7 -29.18 -11.40 31.82
C ILE A 7 -28.88 -10.59 30.55
N LEU A 8 -28.44 -9.34 30.75
CA LEU A 8 -27.81 -8.53 29.72
C LEU A 8 -26.47 -9.18 29.35
N THR A 9 -26.40 -9.79 28.18
CA THR A 9 -25.13 -10.18 27.55
C THR A 9 -24.35 -8.90 27.23
N PRO A 10 -23.13 -8.72 27.75
CA PRO A 10 -22.32 -7.58 27.36
C PRO A 10 -21.92 -7.74 25.89
N PHE A 11 -22.36 -6.80 25.06
CA PHE A 11 -21.79 -6.57 23.74
C PHE A 11 -20.30 -6.28 23.95
N ALA A 12 -19.44 -7.25 23.66
CA ALA A 12 -18.01 -7.00 23.61
C ALA A 12 -17.78 -6.02 22.46
N LEU A 13 -17.63 -4.72 22.77
CA LEU A 13 -16.95 -3.82 21.86
C LEU A 13 -15.55 -4.38 21.69
N SER A 14 -15.32 -5.07 20.56
CA SER A 14 -13.98 -5.32 20.06
C SER A 14 -13.31 -3.96 19.97
N ALA A 15 -12.29 -3.73 20.80
CA ALA A 15 -11.41 -2.58 20.62
C ALA A 15 -10.79 -2.75 19.23
N GLN A 16 -11.25 -1.93 18.28
CA GLN A 16 -10.61 -1.84 16.97
C GLN A 16 -9.15 -1.46 17.25
N ILE A 17 -8.23 -2.37 16.88
CA ILE A 17 -6.80 -2.09 16.84
C ILE A 17 -6.64 -0.73 16.15
N GLY A 18 -5.95 0.20 16.80
CA GLY A 18 -5.94 1.62 16.45
C GLY A 18 -5.78 1.83 14.95
N LEU A 19 -6.89 2.11 14.28
CA LEU A 19 -6.94 2.35 12.85
C LEU A 19 -6.39 3.74 12.61
N THR A 20 -5.39 3.87 11.74
CA THR A 20 -5.10 5.18 11.16
C THR A 20 -6.39 5.70 10.51
N PRO A 21 -6.86 6.90 10.88
CA PRO A 21 -8.08 7.43 10.30
C PRO A 21 -7.98 7.50 8.77
N GLY A 22 -9.06 7.16 8.06
CA GLY A 22 -9.04 7.11 6.59
C GLY A 22 -8.61 8.43 5.92
N TRP A 23 -8.83 9.58 6.57
CA TRP A 23 -8.38 10.88 6.08
C TRP A 23 -6.86 11.08 6.20
N ASP A 24 -6.22 10.52 7.22
CA ASP A 24 -4.77 10.52 7.40
C ASP A 24 -4.09 9.63 6.34
N VAL A 25 -4.71 8.48 6.05
CA VAL A 25 -4.30 7.57 4.97
C VAL A 25 -4.38 8.28 3.62
N GLN A 26 -5.53 8.90 3.30
CA GLN A 26 -5.72 9.58 2.02
C GLN A 26 -4.70 10.70 1.82
N LYS A 27 -4.47 11.54 2.84
CA LYS A 27 -3.47 12.61 2.79
C LYS A 27 -2.05 12.07 2.56
N SER A 28 -1.73 10.92 3.15
CA SER A 28 -0.43 10.27 2.97
C SER A 28 -0.26 9.73 1.55
N ILE A 29 -1.29 9.11 0.98
CA ILE A 29 -1.29 8.61 -0.40
C ILE A 29 -1.25 9.76 -1.41
N ASP A 30 -1.97 10.86 -1.17
CA ASP A 30 -1.95 12.04 -2.03
C ASP A 30 -0.55 12.68 -2.05
N GLY A 31 0.12 12.75 -0.90
CA GLY A 31 1.50 13.20 -0.79
C GLY A 31 2.46 12.31 -1.60
N LEU A 32 2.28 10.99 -1.52
CA LEU A 32 3.03 10.03 -2.32
C LEU A 32 2.78 10.22 -3.83
N MET A 33 1.53 10.44 -4.24
CA MET A 33 1.20 10.70 -5.65
C MET A 33 1.86 11.99 -6.17
N ALA A 34 1.87 13.04 -5.36
CA ALA A 34 2.55 14.28 -5.70
C ALA A 34 4.06 14.06 -5.86
N GLN A 35 4.68 13.26 -4.99
CA GLN A 35 6.08 12.91 -5.10
C GLN A 35 6.39 12.06 -6.33
N ALA A 36 5.59 11.04 -6.64
CA ALA A 36 5.77 10.21 -7.84
C ALA A 36 5.74 11.06 -9.12
N ARG A 37 4.87 12.08 -9.19
CA ARG A 37 4.82 13.03 -10.30
C ARG A 37 6.05 13.94 -10.38
N ARG A 38 6.53 14.45 -9.23
CA ARG A 38 7.78 15.23 -9.16
C ARG A 38 8.97 14.40 -9.64
N MET A 39 9.03 13.14 -9.21
CA MET A 39 10.05 12.18 -9.62
C MET A 39 10.02 11.90 -11.13
N ALA A 40 8.83 11.74 -11.71
CA ALA A 40 8.68 11.55 -13.15
C ALA A 40 9.27 12.73 -13.94
N ALA A 41 8.92 13.96 -13.54
CA ALA A 41 9.45 15.16 -14.17
C ALA A 41 10.97 15.27 -14.02
N MET A 42 11.52 14.92 -12.85
CA MET A 42 12.96 14.96 -12.62
C MET A 42 13.73 13.94 -13.45
N VAL A 43 13.22 12.71 -13.55
CA VAL A 43 13.87 11.64 -14.33
C VAL A 43 13.84 11.96 -15.83
N ASP A 44 12.84 12.71 -16.31
CA ASP A 44 12.79 13.19 -17.69
C ASP A 44 13.91 14.19 -18.03
N GLU A 45 14.47 14.88 -17.03
CA GLU A 45 15.62 15.77 -17.22
C GLU A 45 16.96 15.03 -17.32
N ILE A 46 17.01 13.73 -17.01
CA ILE A 46 18.24 12.93 -17.08
C ILE A 46 18.55 12.58 -18.53
N LYS A 47 19.67 13.09 -19.05
CA LYS A 47 20.07 12.96 -20.46
C LYS A 47 21.15 11.88 -20.62
N ALA A 48 20.96 10.71 -20.01
CA ALA A 48 22.01 9.69 -19.89
C ALA A 48 22.62 9.23 -21.23
N ALA A 49 21.82 9.18 -22.30
CA ALA A 49 22.32 8.85 -23.64
C ALA A 49 23.42 9.82 -24.13
N SER A 50 23.32 11.11 -23.80
CA SER A 50 24.33 12.11 -24.21
C SER A 50 25.62 12.03 -23.39
N TRP A 51 25.67 11.18 -22.35
CA TRP A 51 26.87 11.02 -21.53
C TRP A 51 27.88 10.07 -22.18
N ILE A 52 27.44 9.20 -23.10
CA ILE A 52 28.30 8.26 -23.83
C ILE A 52 29.35 9.02 -24.63
N GLU A 53 28.95 10.13 -25.28
CA GLU A 53 29.86 11.05 -25.99
C GLU A 53 30.91 11.69 -25.06
N LYS A 54 30.64 11.73 -23.75
CA LYS A 54 31.53 12.22 -22.70
C LYS A 54 32.34 11.10 -22.02
N GLY A 55 32.30 9.88 -22.57
CA GLY A 55 33.01 8.72 -22.05
C GLY A 55 32.30 7.97 -20.92
N ALA A 56 31.00 8.19 -20.72
CA ALA A 56 30.23 7.40 -19.75
C ALA A 56 29.95 5.98 -20.28
N PRO A 57 29.94 4.96 -19.40
CA PRO A 57 29.46 3.62 -19.75
C PRO A 57 28.03 3.64 -20.29
N GLU A 58 27.75 2.82 -21.31
CA GLU A 58 26.40 2.64 -21.88
C GLU A 58 25.37 2.17 -20.85
N ALA A 59 25.83 1.48 -19.79
CA ALA A 59 24.99 1.04 -18.68
C ALA A 59 24.18 2.18 -18.03
N TYR A 60 24.69 3.42 -18.01
CA TYR A 60 23.93 4.56 -17.48
C TYR A 60 22.68 4.88 -18.32
N ALA A 61 22.73 4.69 -19.63
CA ALA A 61 21.58 4.89 -20.50
C ALA A 61 20.47 3.86 -20.22
N GLU A 62 20.85 2.59 -20.05
CA GLU A 62 19.91 1.53 -19.70
C GLU A 62 19.35 1.69 -18.27
N GLN A 63 20.18 2.12 -17.32
CA GLN A 63 19.73 2.46 -15.96
C GLN A 63 18.71 3.60 -15.98
N ALA A 64 18.99 4.71 -16.68
CA ALA A 64 18.06 5.83 -16.79
C ALA A 64 16.71 5.41 -17.42
N LYS A 65 16.75 4.56 -18.44
CA LYS A 65 15.54 3.97 -19.03
C LYS A 65 14.76 3.12 -18.02
N SER A 66 15.47 2.32 -17.22
CA SER A 66 14.88 1.46 -16.18
C SER A 66 14.21 2.30 -15.10
N VAL A 67 14.88 3.35 -14.60
CA VAL A 67 14.28 4.32 -13.66
C VAL A 67 13.02 4.94 -14.24
N LYS A 68 13.05 5.39 -15.51
CA LYS A 68 11.88 6.00 -16.15
C LYS A 68 10.68 5.05 -16.21
N VAL A 69 10.93 3.78 -16.52
CA VAL A 69 9.89 2.75 -16.53
C VAL A 69 9.33 2.52 -15.12
N GLU A 70 10.19 2.39 -14.12
CA GLU A 70 9.77 2.18 -12.73
C GLU A 70 8.96 3.36 -12.18
N VAL A 71 9.35 4.60 -12.49
CA VAL A 71 8.59 5.79 -12.07
C VAL A 71 7.21 5.88 -12.73
N GLN A 72 7.08 5.39 -13.98
CA GLN A 72 5.76 5.25 -14.61
C GLN A 72 4.89 4.20 -13.92
N TYR A 73 5.48 3.06 -13.54
CA TYR A 73 4.76 2.05 -12.76
C TYR A 73 4.34 2.60 -11.40
N LEU A 74 5.24 3.27 -10.67
CA LEU A 74 4.93 3.92 -9.40
C LEU A 74 3.76 4.90 -9.55
N THR A 75 3.77 5.74 -10.58
CA THR A 75 2.70 6.71 -10.82
C THR A 75 1.34 6.02 -11.03
N ARG A 76 1.31 4.91 -11.79
CA ARG A 76 0.10 4.12 -12.02
C ARG A 76 -0.37 3.40 -10.75
N ALA A 77 0.54 2.73 -10.05
CA ALA A 77 0.26 2.01 -8.81
C ALA A 77 -0.27 2.96 -7.72
N THR A 78 0.36 4.12 -7.56
CA THR A 78 -0.10 5.15 -6.61
C THR A 78 -1.45 5.71 -7.03
N SER A 79 -1.69 5.96 -8.32
CA SER A 79 -3.01 6.40 -8.80
C SER A 79 -4.11 5.36 -8.55
N GLU A 80 -3.78 4.07 -8.59
CA GLU A 80 -4.71 3.00 -8.25
C GLU A 80 -4.93 2.92 -6.75
N LEU A 81 -3.88 3.13 -5.95
CA LEU A 81 -3.95 3.15 -4.49
C LEU A 81 -4.84 4.29 -3.98
N VAL A 82 -4.77 5.47 -4.61
CA VAL A 82 -5.69 6.59 -4.33
C VAL A 82 -7.15 6.19 -4.49
N LYS A 83 -7.47 5.37 -5.51
CA LYS A 83 -8.84 4.93 -5.78
C LYS A 83 -9.28 3.78 -4.88
N ASN A 84 -8.33 2.96 -4.45
CA ASN A 84 -8.56 1.70 -3.77
C ASN A 84 -7.57 1.52 -2.60
N PRO A 85 -7.65 2.36 -1.54
CA PRO A 85 -6.65 2.39 -0.47
C PRO A 85 -6.52 1.05 0.28
N ASP A 86 -7.62 0.32 0.44
CA ASP A 86 -7.64 -0.96 1.17
C ASP A 86 -7.17 -2.16 0.33
N ARG A 87 -6.81 -1.94 -0.95
CA ARG A 87 -6.26 -3.02 -1.79
C ARG A 87 -4.80 -3.25 -1.47
N MET A 88 -4.57 -4.16 -0.52
CA MET A 88 -3.24 -4.58 -0.05
C MET A 88 -2.25 -4.91 -1.17
N GLY A 89 -2.68 -5.58 -2.25
CA GLY A 89 -1.81 -5.86 -3.40
C GLY A 89 -1.28 -4.59 -4.07
N VAL A 90 -2.15 -3.58 -4.26
CA VAL A 90 -1.77 -2.29 -4.85
C VAL A 90 -0.84 -1.52 -3.93
N ALA A 91 -1.10 -1.54 -2.62
CA ALA A 91 -0.23 -0.93 -1.63
C ALA A 91 1.17 -1.58 -1.61
N LEU A 92 1.23 -2.92 -1.73
CA LEU A 92 2.48 -3.67 -1.79
C LEU A 92 3.26 -3.38 -3.06
N ASP A 93 2.59 -3.40 -4.22
CA ASP A 93 3.21 -3.06 -5.52
C ASP A 93 3.79 -1.64 -5.46
N THR A 94 3.03 -0.69 -4.92
CA THR A 94 3.49 0.70 -4.73
C THR A 94 4.74 0.75 -3.85
N TYR A 95 4.77 0.02 -2.74
CA TYR A 95 5.93 -0.05 -1.85
C TYR A 95 7.17 -0.62 -2.54
N LEU A 96 7.01 -1.70 -3.32
CA LEU A 96 8.12 -2.35 -4.01
C LEU A 96 8.71 -1.45 -5.10
N HIS A 97 7.86 -0.79 -5.89
CA HIS A 97 8.33 0.16 -6.90
C HIS A 97 9.11 1.32 -6.28
N LEU A 98 8.67 1.85 -5.13
CA LEU A 98 9.44 2.87 -4.40
C LEU A 98 10.84 2.39 -4.04
N GLN A 99 10.94 1.18 -3.48
CA GLN A 99 12.22 0.60 -3.09
C GLN A 99 13.14 0.40 -4.29
N THR A 100 12.60 -0.09 -5.42
CA THR A 100 13.37 -0.28 -6.66
C THR A 100 13.92 1.04 -7.18
N ILE A 101 13.10 2.10 -7.19
CA ILE A 101 13.53 3.40 -7.71
C ILE A 101 14.65 4.00 -6.85
N GLU A 102 14.57 3.90 -5.53
CA GLU A 102 15.62 4.38 -4.63
C GLU A 102 16.97 3.73 -4.95
N THR A 103 17.00 2.40 -5.07
CA THR A 103 18.22 1.67 -5.42
C THR A 103 18.79 2.09 -6.78
N LEU A 104 17.92 2.32 -7.78
CA LEU A 104 18.38 2.73 -9.11
C LEU A 104 18.86 4.19 -9.13
N LEU A 105 18.21 5.09 -8.39
CA LEU A 105 18.56 6.50 -8.34
C LEU A 105 19.88 6.76 -7.61
N GLU A 106 20.24 5.97 -6.60
CA GLU A 106 21.53 6.07 -5.93
C GLU A 106 22.69 5.97 -6.93
N SER A 107 22.74 4.90 -7.74
CA SER A 107 23.80 4.74 -8.76
C SER A 107 23.71 5.78 -9.88
N LEU A 108 22.49 6.14 -10.30
CA LEU A 108 22.30 7.10 -11.38
C LEU A 108 22.70 8.52 -10.97
N SER A 109 22.54 8.89 -9.70
CA SER A 109 22.91 10.21 -9.16
C SER A 109 24.40 10.52 -9.34
N GLU A 110 25.27 9.52 -9.17
CA GLU A 110 26.72 9.64 -9.42
C GLU A 110 27.01 9.97 -10.89
N GLY A 111 26.28 9.32 -11.81
CA GLY A 111 26.35 9.57 -13.24
C GLY A 111 25.89 11.00 -13.59
N VAL A 112 24.77 11.44 -13.01
CA VAL A 112 24.26 12.81 -13.17
C VAL A 112 25.29 13.84 -12.70
N ARG A 113 25.90 13.60 -11.53
CA ARG A 113 26.92 14.49 -10.93
C ARG A 113 28.13 14.62 -11.84
N LYS A 114 28.59 13.51 -12.42
CA LYS A 114 29.81 13.46 -13.23
C LYS A 114 29.62 13.98 -14.66
N TYR A 115 28.51 13.64 -15.32
CA TYR A 115 28.36 13.85 -16.76
C TYR A 115 27.33 14.92 -17.16
N GLN A 116 26.51 15.41 -16.24
CA GLN A 116 25.45 16.38 -16.55
C GLN A 116 25.49 17.62 -15.66
N ASN A 117 25.08 17.50 -14.40
CA ASN A 117 24.90 18.63 -13.50
C ASN A 117 24.92 18.16 -12.03
N PRO A 118 25.94 18.54 -11.24
CA PRO A 118 25.97 18.25 -9.80
C PRO A 118 24.73 18.71 -9.02
N ALA A 119 24.16 19.87 -9.37
CA ALA A 119 22.96 20.37 -8.69
C ALA A 119 21.72 19.50 -8.97
N LEU A 120 21.65 18.85 -10.14
CA LEU A 120 20.59 17.88 -10.43
C LEU A 120 20.80 16.58 -9.62
N ALA A 121 22.05 16.17 -9.39
CA ALA A 121 22.34 15.04 -8.51
C ALA A 121 21.93 15.33 -7.05
N ASP A 122 22.24 16.52 -6.53
CA ASP A 122 21.81 16.94 -5.19
C ASP A 122 20.26 16.95 -5.06
N LEU A 123 19.57 17.36 -6.12
CA LEU A 123 18.09 17.32 -6.19
C LEU A 123 17.56 15.88 -6.14
N ILE A 124 18.19 14.94 -6.87
CA ILE A 124 17.83 13.52 -6.87
C ILE A 124 18.04 12.92 -5.47
N GLU A 125 19.20 13.17 -4.86
CA GLU A 125 19.53 12.68 -3.53
C GLU A 125 18.56 13.21 -2.47
N GLY A 126 18.21 14.50 -2.52
CA GLY A 126 17.20 15.08 -1.63
C GLY A 126 15.82 14.44 -1.80
N MET A 127 15.43 14.11 -3.03
CA MET A 127 14.16 13.43 -3.29
C MET A 127 14.16 11.98 -2.78
N VAL A 128 15.27 11.25 -2.92
CA VAL A 128 15.43 9.90 -2.36
C VAL A 128 15.30 9.94 -0.83
N ALA A 129 15.92 10.92 -0.18
CA ALA A 129 15.78 11.11 1.27
C ALA A 129 14.34 11.45 1.69
N GLU A 130 13.62 12.30 0.93
CA GLU A 130 12.18 12.53 1.17
C GLU A 130 11.35 11.24 1.04
N ASN A 131 11.75 10.33 0.15
CA ASN A 131 11.04 9.10 -0.13
C ASN A 131 11.05 8.10 1.02
N GLU A 132 12.09 8.10 1.85
CA GLU A 132 12.20 7.21 3.01
C GLU A 132 11.01 7.35 3.96
N ASN A 133 10.55 8.59 4.18
CA ASN A 133 9.39 8.87 5.01
C ASN A 133 8.10 8.32 4.40
N HIS A 134 7.93 8.43 3.09
CA HIS A 134 6.76 7.89 2.38
C HIS A 134 6.76 6.36 2.40
N ARG A 135 7.92 5.74 2.16
CA ARG A 135 8.12 4.29 2.22
C ARG A 135 7.84 3.74 3.60
N ALA A 136 8.32 4.40 4.66
CA ALA A 136 8.06 4.01 6.04
C ALA A 136 6.57 4.05 6.38
N ARG A 137 5.89 5.15 6.04
CA ARG A 137 4.44 5.28 6.25
C ARG A 137 3.64 4.24 5.49
N LEU A 138 4.00 3.96 4.23
CA LEU A 138 3.31 2.96 3.42
C LEU A 138 3.51 1.55 3.98
N ARG A 139 4.70 1.23 4.47
CA ARG A 139 4.98 -0.05 5.17
C ARG A 139 4.13 -0.20 6.42
N ASP A 140 4.01 0.85 7.23
CA ASP A 140 3.25 0.81 8.47
C ASP A 140 1.75 0.66 8.15
N TYR A 141 1.25 1.38 7.15
CA TYR A 141 -0.11 1.20 6.63
C TYR A 141 -0.37 -0.21 6.09
N LEU A 142 0.57 -0.81 5.36
CA LEU A 142 0.49 -2.20 4.92
C LEU A 142 0.36 -3.18 6.09
N ARG A 143 1.09 -2.96 7.18
CA ARG A 143 0.99 -3.78 8.40
C ARG A 143 -0.38 -3.63 9.05
N GLU A 144 -0.93 -2.42 9.09
CA GLU A 144 -2.29 -2.17 9.58
C GLU A 144 -3.33 -2.89 8.72
N LEU A 145 -3.24 -2.80 7.39
CA LEU A 145 -4.14 -3.51 6.47
C LEU A 145 -4.11 -5.02 6.70
N VAL A 146 -2.92 -5.61 6.87
CA VAL A 146 -2.77 -7.04 7.17
C VAL A 146 -3.42 -7.38 8.51
N ALA A 147 -3.09 -6.65 9.58
CA ALA A 147 -3.62 -6.91 10.92
C ALA A 147 -5.16 -6.81 10.94
N ASN A 148 -5.71 -5.82 10.26
CA ASN A 148 -7.16 -5.67 10.11
C ASN A 148 -7.75 -6.86 9.37
N LYS A 149 -7.11 -7.29 8.28
CA LYS A 149 -7.62 -8.40 7.49
C LYS A 149 -7.61 -9.72 8.26
N GLU A 150 -6.59 -9.96 9.07
CA GLU A 150 -6.51 -11.13 9.94
C GLU A 150 -7.67 -11.15 10.97
N VAL A 151 -7.98 -10.01 11.57
CA VAL A 151 -9.11 -9.87 12.50
C VAL A 151 -10.44 -10.11 11.78
N GLU A 152 -10.66 -9.49 10.62
CA GLU A 152 -11.87 -9.70 9.82
C GLU A 152 -12.09 -11.17 9.48
N LEU A 153 -11.04 -11.85 8.99
CA LEU A 153 -11.11 -13.26 8.62
C LEU A 153 -11.38 -14.15 9.83
N LYS A 154 -10.81 -13.83 11.00
CA LYS A 154 -11.08 -14.54 12.25
C LYS A 154 -12.55 -14.40 12.66
N VAL A 155 -13.08 -13.19 12.69
CA VAL A 155 -14.49 -12.93 13.04
C VAL A 155 -15.43 -13.63 12.04
N MET A 156 -15.14 -13.50 10.74
CA MET A 156 -15.90 -14.17 9.69
C MET A 156 -15.94 -15.69 9.89
N ASN A 157 -14.80 -16.30 10.25
CA ASN A 157 -14.75 -17.73 10.54
C ASN A 157 -15.54 -18.09 11.80
N GLU A 158 -15.41 -17.33 12.89
CA GLU A 158 -16.15 -17.55 14.14
C GLU A 158 -17.68 -17.51 13.91
N GLU A 159 -18.17 -16.50 13.19
CA GLU A 159 -19.59 -16.38 12.86
C GLU A 159 -20.06 -17.50 11.93
N ALA A 160 -19.25 -17.90 10.95
CA ALA A 160 -19.56 -19.06 10.11
C ALA A 160 -19.71 -20.35 10.94
N GLN A 161 -18.87 -20.57 11.95
CA GLN A 161 -19.00 -21.72 12.85
C GLN A 161 -20.25 -21.62 13.73
N ARG A 162 -20.58 -20.44 14.26
CA ARG A 162 -21.82 -20.22 15.02
C ARG A 162 -23.06 -20.56 14.19
N CYS A 163 -23.12 -20.09 12.94
CA CYS A 163 -24.21 -20.40 12.01
C CYS A 163 -24.34 -21.92 11.76
N ARG A 164 -23.22 -22.62 11.55
CA ARG A 164 -23.24 -24.09 11.40
C ARG A 164 -23.79 -24.78 12.65
N GLY A 165 -23.37 -24.35 13.84
CA GLY A 165 -23.87 -24.86 15.10
C GLY A 165 -25.38 -24.65 15.28
N PHE A 166 -25.90 -23.48 14.85
CA PHE A 166 -27.33 -23.19 14.89
C PHE A 166 -28.12 -24.09 13.94
N LEU A 167 -27.67 -24.27 12.69
CA LEU A 167 -28.34 -25.11 11.70
C LEU A 167 -28.40 -26.59 12.11
N ILE A 168 -27.32 -27.14 12.67
CA ILE A 168 -27.28 -28.53 13.13
C ILE A 168 -28.26 -28.79 14.29
N ARG A 169 -28.49 -27.77 15.14
CA ARG A 169 -29.38 -27.88 16.30
C ARG A 169 -30.84 -27.60 15.97
N GLN A 170 -31.18 -27.28 14.72
CA GLN A 170 -32.58 -27.10 14.34
C GLN A 170 -33.31 -28.44 14.38
N PRO A 171 -34.43 -28.55 15.12
CA PRO A 171 -35.23 -29.77 15.11
C PRO A 171 -35.81 -30.01 13.70
N PRO A 172 -35.99 -31.27 13.29
CA PRO A 172 -36.59 -31.58 12.00
C PRO A 172 -38.01 -30.99 11.92
N PRO A 173 -38.46 -30.59 10.72
CA PRO A 173 -39.79 -30.04 10.53
C PRO A 173 -40.86 -31.03 10.98
N ALA A 174 -41.88 -30.53 11.68
CA ALA A 174 -42.97 -31.35 12.19
C ALA A 174 -43.70 -32.05 11.02
N PRO A 175 -44.11 -33.32 11.18
CA PRO A 175 -44.82 -34.05 10.14
C PRO A 175 -46.15 -33.36 9.77
N PRO A 176 -46.57 -33.39 8.50
CA PRO A 176 -47.78 -32.71 8.06
C PRO A 176 -49.02 -33.31 8.74
N VAL A 177 -49.85 -32.45 9.33
CA VAL A 177 -51.12 -32.83 9.96
C VAL A 177 -52.09 -33.29 8.86
N LYS A 178 -52.44 -34.57 8.84
CA LYS A 178 -53.49 -35.11 7.96
C LYS A 178 -54.84 -34.52 8.38
N LYS A 179 -55.44 -33.69 7.53
CA LYS A 179 -56.84 -33.27 7.68
C LYS A 179 -57.74 -34.49 7.41
N LYS A 180 -58.66 -34.76 8.33
CA LYS A 180 -59.67 -35.84 8.25
C LYS A 180 -60.72 -35.52 7.20
#